data_AF-A0A1Q4GUS6-F1
#
_entry.id   AF-A0A1Q4GUS6-F1
#
_cell.length_a   1.000
_cell.length_b   1.000
_cell.length_c   1.000
_cell.angle_alpha   90.00
_cell.angle_beta   90.00
_cell.angle_gamma   90.00
#
_symmetry.space_group_name_H-M   'P 1'
#
loop_
_entity.id
_entity.type
_entity.pdbx_description
1 polymer ?
#
loop_
_entity_poly.entity_id
_entity_poly.type
_entity_poly.pdbx_seq_one_letter_code
_entity_poly.pdbx_strand_id
1 'polypeptide(L)'
;MSINRRQFMKGALTAGMAGTATMLGSSNAFAAVHDPVGEAQADLFRKFKGNVILLPSKYGGYVQAMDPSVPETLAWYPYGLYGIDMPIPHHIAAMPSADPYKGFDFYQTMQPPAAPYVNENSPEWRNRGDFKMFKMRYDGSGKQNSITVVNDISATTGMALGVHVSIGVGENANKYVAFADGQKDMVLITTIDDNPKIVKAFRADYDPIARQLNVSQVFPDATTGKFDYIGRKGMKTSHEAMLGEELMPADPTAVFVDAFTWHPTLPFGAILIRRLGCCAIVDTRTWEVVALLSTAKGAPDNFPLVKQSGFTWTFAVPSVLTPLHEAGFITSGEYFLACNNVLQNNIAVYRSTNEDPTKWKKENFVEGFGTKFLPLHMGNVPDSRFAYFTMWARKPNNGYICKVDTKTWKVTAKWDTGPDPHTCDCTVDGKYMTTVYSGHQAGQSGIVFINIESDKIEARLPCPGGMHDHVVVPESWEGLKYSRSTSV
;
A
#
# COMPACT_ATOMS: atom_id res chain seq x y z
N MET A 1 50.87 -20.76 48.45
CA MET A 1 50.46 -19.41 48.92
C MET A 1 48.98 -19.46 49.27
N SER A 2 48.61 -19.34 50.54
CA SER A 2 47.20 -19.33 50.97
C SER A 2 46.73 -17.87 51.08
N ILE A 3 45.72 -17.50 50.30
CA ILE A 3 45.06 -16.20 50.40
C ILE A 3 44.15 -16.23 51.62
N ASN A 4 44.35 -15.31 52.56
CA ASN A 4 43.58 -15.24 53.80
C ASN A 4 42.21 -14.59 53.53
N ARG A 5 41.15 -15.07 54.21
CA ARG A 5 39.74 -14.62 54.09
C ARG A 5 39.56 -13.09 54.13
N ARG A 6 40.36 -12.34 54.89
CA ARG A 6 40.34 -10.86 54.93
C ARG A 6 40.84 -10.21 53.64
N GLN A 7 41.80 -10.82 52.94
CA GLN A 7 42.27 -10.32 51.64
C GLN A 7 41.24 -10.59 50.53
N PHE A 8 40.55 -11.72 50.59
CA PHE A 8 39.42 -12.02 49.68
C PHE A 8 38.24 -11.05 49.89
N MET A 9 37.87 -10.77 51.14
CA MET A 9 36.78 -9.83 51.46
C MET A 9 37.12 -8.38 51.08
N LYS A 10 38.37 -7.95 51.26
CA LYS A 10 38.84 -6.63 50.77
C LYS A 10 38.87 -6.57 49.24
N GLY A 11 39.30 -7.63 48.55
CA GLY A 11 39.26 -7.71 47.09
C GLY A 11 37.83 -7.69 46.53
N ALA A 12 36.89 -8.39 47.16
CA ALA A 12 35.49 -8.43 46.77
C ALA A 12 34.75 -7.10 47.00
N LEU A 13 35.04 -6.38 48.10
CA LEU A 13 34.50 -5.05 48.36
C LEU A 13 35.10 -3.99 47.41
N THR A 14 36.39 -4.09 47.09
CA THR A 14 37.05 -3.14 46.18
C THR A 14 36.63 -3.37 44.73
N ALA A 15 36.44 -4.63 44.31
CA ALA A 15 35.86 -4.97 43.00
C ALA A 15 34.37 -4.63 42.91
N GLY A 16 33.61 -4.81 44.01
CA GLY A 16 32.20 -4.40 44.10
C GLY A 16 32.00 -2.89 44.05
N MET A 17 32.92 -2.10 44.64
CA MET A 17 32.91 -0.64 44.55
C MET A 17 33.46 -0.10 43.23
N ALA A 18 34.48 -0.73 42.64
CA ALA A 18 34.94 -0.39 41.30
C ALA A 18 33.89 -0.71 40.23
N GLY A 19 33.16 -1.83 40.36
CA GLY A 19 32.05 -2.21 39.49
C GLY A 19 30.81 -1.32 39.63
N THR A 20 30.52 -0.81 40.83
CA THR A 20 29.43 0.17 41.03
C THR A 20 29.82 1.58 40.58
N ALA A 21 31.09 1.99 40.73
CA ALA A 21 31.58 3.26 40.20
C ALA A 21 31.68 3.29 38.67
N THR A 22 31.98 2.16 38.01
CA THR A 22 31.91 2.03 36.54
C THR A 22 30.48 1.91 36.01
N MET A 23 29.52 1.41 36.81
CA MET A 23 28.10 1.45 36.46
C MET A 23 27.44 2.82 36.68
N LEU A 24 27.93 3.63 37.63
CA LEU A 24 27.43 4.99 37.86
C LEU A 24 27.99 6.02 36.85
N GLY A 25 29.01 5.64 36.08
CA GLY A 25 29.66 6.46 35.06
C GLY A 25 29.37 6.03 33.62
N SER A 26 28.58 4.96 33.39
CA SER A 26 28.07 4.70 32.04
C SER A 26 27.00 5.75 31.75
N SER A 27 27.36 6.75 30.95
CA SER A 27 26.41 7.63 30.29
C SER A 27 25.20 6.79 29.84
N ASN A 28 23.99 7.18 30.26
CA ASN A 28 22.77 6.58 29.73
C ASN A 28 22.91 6.51 28.20
N ALA A 29 22.72 5.33 27.61
CA ALA A 29 22.63 5.21 26.17
C ALA A 29 21.58 6.24 25.68
N PHE A 30 21.92 7.00 24.64
CA PHE A 30 20.98 7.93 24.02
C PHE A 30 19.69 7.19 23.65
N ALA A 31 18.56 7.90 23.68
CA ALA A 31 17.27 7.33 23.30
C ALA A 31 17.31 6.85 21.84
N ALA A 32 16.50 5.84 21.52
CA ALA A 32 16.43 5.30 20.16
C ALA A 32 15.71 6.23 19.17
N VAL A 33 15.01 7.24 19.68
CA VAL A 33 14.48 8.37 18.90
C VAL A 33 15.35 9.59 19.20
N HIS A 34 15.85 10.22 18.14
CA HIS A 34 16.75 11.37 18.24
C HIS A 34 16.04 12.61 18.78
N ASP A 35 16.72 13.37 19.63
CA ASP A 35 16.25 14.67 20.16
C ASP A 35 17.07 15.79 19.51
N PRO A 36 16.49 16.58 18.58
CA PRO A 36 17.25 17.54 17.77
C PRO A 36 17.52 18.86 18.51
N VAL A 37 17.33 18.92 19.83
CA VAL A 37 17.57 20.15 20.61
C VAL A 37 18.99 20.65 20.38
N GLY A 38 19.11 21.88 19.86
CA GLY A 38 20.37 22.54 19.55
C GLY A 38 20.83 22.41 18.10
N GLU A 39 20.11 21.65 17.27
CA GLU A 39 20.42 21.53 15.83
C GLU A 39 19.82 22.67 15.01
N ALA A 40 20.57 23.13 14.00
CA ALA A 40 20.16 24.25 13.15
C ALA A 40 18.87 23.98 12.34
N GLN A 41 18.53 22.71 12.10
CA GLN A 41 17.36 22.30 11.32
C GLN A 41 16.15 21.89 12.17
N ALA A 42 16.29 21.85 13.51
CA ALA A 42 15.26 21.35 14.41
C ALA A 42 13.91 22.08 14.24
N ASP A 43 13.96 23.42 14.13
CA ASP A 43 12.75 24.24 13.97
C ASP A 43 12.03 24.01 12.64
N LEU A 44 12.77 23.63 11.58
CA LEU A 44 12.19 23.34 10.28
C LEU A 44 11.38 22.04 10.32
N PHE A 45 11.91 21.01 10.97
CA PHE A 45 11.35 19.65 10.93
C PHE A 45 10.41 19.33 12.09
N ARG A 46 10.53 20.00 13.25
CA ARG A 46 9.64 19.78 14.42
C ARG A 46 8.15 19.86 14.10
N LYS A 47 7.76 20.57 13.03
CA LYS A 47 6.38 20.68 12.55
C LYS A 47 5.79 19.35 12.08
N PHE A 48 6.63 18.35 11.78
CA PHE A 48 6.21 17.00 11.37
C PHE A 48 6.20 15.99 12.53
N LYS A 49 6.50 16.43 13.76
CA LYS A 49 6.54 15.56 14.94
C LYS A 49 5.22 14.81 15.15
N GLY A 50 5.31 13.53 15.50
CA GLY A 50 4.15 12.65 15.68
C GLY A 50 3.85 11.78 14.47
N ASN A 51 4.52 12.01 13.33
CA ASN A 51 4.38 11.18 12.15
C ASN A 51 5.54 10.18 12.09
N VAL A 52 5.26 8.93 11.74
CA VAL A 52 6.26 7.93 11.32
C VAL A 52 5.87 7.45 9.93
N ILE A 53 6.80 7.40 8.99
CA ILE A 53 6.54 7.02 7.60
C ILE A 53 7.23 5.72 7.27
N LEU A 54 6.49 4.76 6.70
CA LEU A 54 7.03 3.51 6.17
C LEU A 54 7.23 3.60 4.65
N LEU A 55 8.40 3.12 4.20
CA LEU A 55 8.88 3.28 2.82
C LEU A 55 9.49 1.96 2.31
N PRO A 56 8.75 1.12 1.55
CA PRO A 56 9.33 0.01 0.79
C PRO A 56 10.17 0.52 -0.37
N SER A 57 11.34 -0.05 -0.61
CA SER A 57 12.29 0.48 -1.60
C SER A 57 12.25 -0.17 -2.98
N LYS A 58 11.29 -1.08 -3.24
CA LYS A 58 11.18 -1.84 -4.50
C LYS A 58 12.52 -2.47 -4.85
N TYR A 59 13.19 -2.07 -5.93
CA TYR A 59 14.49 -2.64 -6.33
C TYR A 59 15.63 -2.35 -5.34
N GLY A 60 15.44 -1.47 -4.35
CA GLY A 60 16.39 -1.29 -3.25
C GLY A 60 16.45 -2.50 -2.30
N GLY A 61 15.42 -3.35 -2.26
CA GLY A 61 15.43 -4.59 -1.49
C GLY A 61 15.33 -4.45 0.03
N TYR A 62 14.75 -3.35 0.51
CA TYR A 62 14.54 -3.09 1.93
C TYR A 62 13.22 -2.34 2.21
N VAL A 63 12.79 -2.31 3.47
CA VAL A 63 11.75 -1.39 3.96
C VAL A 63 12.33 -0.57 5.11
N GLN A 64 11.91 0.68 5.26
CA GLN A 64 12.35 1.53 6.36
C GLN A 64 11.20 2.29 7.02
N ALA A 65 11.35 2.55 8.32
CA ALA A 65 10.57 3.52 9.09
C ALA A 65 11.41 4.79 9.27
N MET A 66 10.81 5.96 9.02
CA MET A 66 11.47 7.26 9.09
C MET A 66 10.68 8.22 9.99
N ASP A 67 11.38 8.99 10.81
CA ASP A 67 10.81 10.14 11.52
C ASP A 67 11.06 11.41 10.69
N PRO A 68 10.04 12.06 10.12
CA PRO A 68 10.22 13.30 9.36
C PRO A 68 10.52 14.52 10.24
N SER A 69 10.37 14.42 11.57
CA SER A 69 10.65 15.51 12.51
C SER A 69 12.12 15.64 12.90
N VAL A 70 12.84 14.54 12.73
CA VAL A 70 14.30 14.42 12.74
C VAL A 70 14.65 13.52 11.58
N PRO A 71 14.78 14.04 10.34
CA PRO A 71 14.65 13.30 9.06
C PRO A 71 15.67 12.16 8.91
N GLU A 72 15.46 11.10 9.68
CA GLU A 72 16.34 9.99 9.95
C GLU A 72 15.54 8.69 9.90
N THR A 73 16.20 7.63 9.45
CA THR A 73 15.67 6.28 9.48
C THR A 73 15.66 5.79 10.93
N LEU A 74 14.47 5.54 11.47
CA LEU A 74 14.29 4.94 12.80
C LEU A 74 14.77 3.48 12.80
N ALA A 75 14.38 2.71 11.79
CA ALA A 75 14.80 1.33 11.58
C ALA A 75 14.59 0.94 10.11
N TRP A 76 15.34 -0.05 9.64
CA TRP A 76 15.17 -0.61 8.30
C TRP A 76 15.40 -2.12 8.31
N TYR A 77 14.78 -2.82 7.36
CA TYR A 77 14.87 -4.26 7.20
C TYR A 77 15.45 -4.63 5.82
N PRO A 78 16.72 -5.09 5.75
CA PRO A 78 17.34 -5.57 4.52
C PRO A 78 16.95 -7.01 4.21
N TYR A 79 15.88 -7.22 3.43
CA TYR A 79 15.39 -8.57 3.12
C TYR A 79 16.46 -9.52 2.59
N GLY A 80 17.40 -9.03 1.77
CA GLY A 80 18.49 -9.84 1.21
C GLY A 80 19.45 -10.42 2.26
N LEU A 81 19.73 -9.68 3.34
CA LEU A 81 20.56 -10.18 4.45
C LEU A 81 19.85 -11.26 5.28
N TYR A 82 18.53 -11.33 5.19
CA TYR A 82 17.70 -12.36 5.81
C TYR A 82 17.34 -13.50 4.85
N GLY A 83 18.08 -13.65 3.74
CA GLY A 83 17.99 -14.81 2.86
C GLY A 83 16.83 -14.77 1.85
N ILE A 84 16.15 -13.63 1.70
CA ILE A 84 15.18 -13.46 0.62
C ILE A 84 15.95 -13.21 -0.68
N ASP A 85 15.79 -14.11 -1.65
CA ASP A 85 16.38 -13.97 -2.97
C ASP A 85 15.71 -12.84 -3.76
N MET A 86 16.51 -11.93 -4.32
CA MET A 86 16.04 -10.83 -5.17
C MET A 86 14.81 -10.09 -4.62
N PRO A 87 14.88 -9.53 -3.40
CA PRO A 87 13.72 -8.95 -2.74
C PRO A 87 13.28 -7.67 -3.44
N ILE A 88 12.00 -7.62 -3.82
CA ILE A 88 11.37 -6.40 -4.35
C ILE A 88 10.13 -6.11 -3.47
N PRO A 89 10.30 -5.51 -2.28
CA PRO A 89 9.19 -5.04 -1.46
C PRO A 89 8.36 -4.02 -2.23
N HIS A 90 7.10 -4.34 -2.46
CA HIS A 90 6.21 -3.61 -3.34
C HIS A 90 5.27 -2.66 -2.58
N HIS A 91 4.12 -3.13 -2.10
CA HIS A 91 3.14 -2.30 -1.39
C HIS A 91 3.14 -2.55 0.11
N ILE A 92 2.70 -1.54 0.87
CA ILE A 92 2.77 -1.53 2.33
C ILE A 92 1.49 -0.95 2.96
N ALA A 93 1.05 -1.52 4.07
CA ALA A 93 -0.03 -0.96 4.89
C ALA A 93 0.30 -1.09 6.38
N ALA A 94 0.09 -0.02 7.16
CA ALA A 94 0.42 0.03 8.59
C ALA A 94 -0.83 -0.11 9.47
N MET A 95 -0.74 -0.93 10.51
CA MET A 95 -1.75 -0.98 11.56
C MET A 95 -1.71 0.30 12.41
N PRO A 96 -2.84 0.74 12.96
CA PRO A 96 -2.85 1.91 13.83
C PRO A 96 -1.99 1.73 15.09
N SER A 97 -1.32 2.81 15.51
CA SER A 97 -0.58 2.88 16.77
C SER A 97 -0.73 4.25 17.44
N ALA A 98 -1.20 4.25 18.69
CA ALA A 98 -1.33 5.47 19.48
C ALA A 98 0.00 6.18 19.75
N ASP A 99 1.12 5.45 19.64
CA ASP A 99 2.47 6.02 19.70
C ASP A 99 3.36 5.25 18.72
N PRO A 100 3.43 5.67 17.44
CA PRO A 100 4.15 4.92 16.41
C PRO A 100 5.66 4.87 16.66
N TYR A 101 6.20 5.71 17.54
CA TYR A 101 7.60 5.63 17.96
C TYR A 101 7.89 4.42 18.86
N LYS A 102 6.89 3.90 19.58
CA LYS A 102 7.06 2.74 20.45
C LYS A 102 6.90 1.41 19.73
N GLY A 103 6.03 1.33 18.74
CA GLY A 103 5.85 0.12 17.96
C GLY A 103 4.54 0.07 17.19
N PHE A 104 4.52 -0.73 16.13
CA PHE A 104 3.34 -1.04 15.34
C PHE A 104 3.58 -2.26 14.45
N ASP A 105 2.50 -2.91 14.03
CA ASP A 105 2.52 -3.94 13.00
C ASP A 105 2.25 -3.34 11.62
N PHE A 106 2.78 -3.95 10.58
CA PHE A 106 2.49 -3.58 9.20
C PHE A 106 2.57 -4.80 8.27
N TYR A 107 2.09 -4.63 7.05
CA TYR A 107 2.05 -5.67 6.04
C TYR A 107 2.82 -5.23 4.80
N GLN A 108 3.53 -6.18 4.18
CA GLN A 108 4.34 -5.93 2.99
C GLN A 108 4.08 -7.01 1.95
N THR A 109 3.82 -6.61 0.70
CA THR A 109 3.89 -7.51 -0.46
C THR A 109 5.25 -7.45 -1.14
N MET A 110 5.61 -8.51 -1.86
CA MET A 110 6.79 -8.55 -2.71
C MET A 110 6.44 -9.09 -4.09
N GLN A 111 7.21 -8.63 -5.08
CA GLN A 111 7.16 -9.15 -6.43
C GLN A 111 8.46 -9.85 -6.82
N PRO A 112 8.39 -10.79 -7.77
CA PRO A 112 9.59 -11.23 -8.46
C PRO A 112 10.14 -10.12 -9.38
N PRO A 113 11.45 -10.11 -9.67
CA PRO A 113 12.06 -9.30 -10.72
C PRO A 113 11.40 -9.58 -12.08
N ALA A 114 11.08 -8.51 -12.79
CA ALA A 114 10.27 -8.57 -14.00
C ALA A 114 10.59 -7.42 -14.98
N ALA A 115 10.07 -7.50 -16.20
CA ALA A 115 10.15 -6.42 -17.18
C ALA A 115 9.45 -5.14 -16.66
N PRO A 116 9.87 -3.94 -17.11
CA PRO A 116 10.97 -3.68 -18.04
C PRO A 116 12.36 -3.67 -17.39
N TYR A 117 12.44 -3.78 -16.06
CA TYR A 117 13.70 -3.65 -15.31
C TYR A 117 14.62 -4.86 -15.48
N VAL A 118 14.05 -6.04 -15.72
CA VAL A 118 14.78 -7.22 -16.17
C VAL A 118 14.46 -7.49 -17.63
N ASN A 119 15.47 -7.40 -18.50
CA ASN A 119 15.34 -7.54 -19.94
C ASN A 119 16.20 -8.71 -20.48
N GLU A 120 16.29 -8.82 -21.81
CA GLU A 120 17.07 -9.86 -22.51
C GLU A 120 18.56 -9.86 -22.19
N ASN A 121 19.08 -8.75 -21.69
CA ASN A 121 20.49 -8.62 -21.32
C ASN A 121 20.77 -9.01 -19.86
N SER A 122 19.75 -9.41 -19.09
CA SER A 122 19.91 -9.90 -17.70
C SER A 122 19.11 -11.20 -17.46
N PRO A 123 19.30 -12.24 -18.31
CA PRO A 123 18.52 -13.46 -18.24
C PRO A 123 18.65 -14.20 -16.90
N GLU A 124 19.77 -14.04 -16.20
CA GLU A 124 20.06 -14.65 -14.90
C GLU A 124 19.16 -14.15 -13.76
N TRP A 125 18.45 -13.03 -13.96
CA TRP A 125 17.54 -12.45 -12.96
C TRP A 125 16.10 -12.91 -13.15
N ARG A 126 15.74 -13.38 -14.34
CA ARG A 126 14.34 -13.66 -14.73
C ARG A 126 13.63 -14.69 -13.88
N ASN A 127 14.38 -15.66 -13.37
CA ASN A 127 13.86 -16.79 -12.58
C ASN A 127 14.19 -16.68 -11.09
N ARG A 128 14.74 -15.54 -10.66
CA ARG A 128 15.09 -15.28 -9.25
C ARG A 128 13.94 -14.59 -8.54
N GLY A 129 13.91 -14.69 -7.21
CA GLY A 129 12.89 -14.06 -6.39
C GLY A 129 11.46 -14.56 -6.64
N ASP A 130 10.60 -14.28 -5.67
CA ASP A 130 9.23 -14.79 -5.63
C ASP A 130 8.27 -13.76 -5.04
N PHE A 131 6.98 -13.97 -5.29
CA PHE A 131 5.94 -13.30 -4.56
C PHE A 131 5.99 -13.68 -3.08
N LYS A 132 5.84 -12.69 -2.20
CA LYS A 132 5.75 -12.87 -0.75
C LYS A 132 4.77 -11.88 -0.16
N MET A 133 4.17 -12.27 0.97
CA MET A 133 3.33 -11.43 1.80
C MET A 133 3.80 -11.60 3.24
N PHE A 134 4.19 -10.51 3.89
CA PHE A 134 4.68 -10.55 5.26
C PHE A 134 3.78 -9.73 6.17
N LYS A 135 3.57 -10.24 7.38
CA LYS A 135 3.30 -9.40 8.55
C LYS A 135 4.64 -9.10 9.22
N MET A 136 4.87 -7.83 9.53
CA MET A 136 6.10 -7.33 10.14
C MET A 136 5.78 -6.44 11.34
N ARG A 137 6.76 -6.27 12.22
CA ARG A 137 6.65 -5.44 13.43
C ARG A 137 7.82 -4.50 13.52
N TYR A 138 7.53 -3.21 13.66
CA TYR A 138 8.48 -2.23 14.15
C TYR A 138 8.42 -2.22 15.68
N ASP A 139 9.56 -2.41 16.33
CA ASP A 139 9.75 -2.25 17.77
C ASP A 139 10.68 -1.08 18.02
N GLY A 140 10.13 0.00 18.59
CA GLY A 140 10.88 1.18 18.99
C GLY A 140 10.94 1.37 20.51
N SER A 141 10.59 0.33 21.28
CA SER A 141 10.62 0.37 22.75
C SER A 141 12.01 0.12 23.34
N GLY A 142 12.95 -0.37 22.53
CA GLY A 142 14.31 -0.70 22.92
C GLY A 142 15.28 0.49 22.91
N LYS A 143 16.56 0.19 23.22
CA LYS A 143 17.69 1.15 23.04
C LYS A 143 18.09 1.32 21.58
N GLN A 144 17.65 0.41 20.73
CA GLN A 144 17.83 0.45 19.28
C GLN A 144 16.52 -0.06 18.67
N ASN A 145 15.94 0.72 17.75
CA ASN A 145 14.72 0.31 17.08
C ASN A 145 15.03 -0.81 16.09
N SER A 146 14.06 -1.67 15.82
CA SER A 146 14.22 -2.76 14.86
C SER A 146 12.92 -3.05 14.13
N ILE A 147 13.06 -3.67 12.96
CA ILE A 147 11.95 -4.26 12.22
C ILE A 147 12.19 -5.76 12.18
N THR A 148 11.14 -6.55 12.41
CA THR A 148 11.20 -8.02 12.36
C THR A 148 10.02 -8.59 11.59
N VAL A 149 10.22 -9.76 10.98
CA VAL A 149 9.12 -10.52 10.36
C VAL A 149 8.36 -11.26 11.47
N VAL A 150 7.05 -11.05 11.53
CA VAL A 150 6.14 -11.75 12.44
C VAL A 150 5.60 -13.02 11.79
N ASN A 151 5.22 -12.94 10.52
CA ASN A 151 4.64 -14.07 9.78
C ASN A 151 4.95 -13.97 8.27
N ASP A 152 5.34 -15.10 7.64
CA ASP A 152 5.25 -15.28 6.18
C ASP A 152 3.83 -15.76 5.86
N ILE A 153 2.96 -14.80 5.52
CA ILE A 153 1.54 -15.02 5.24
C ILE A 153 1.39 -15.91 4.01
N SER A 154 2.30 -15.78 3.05
CA SER A 154 2.33 -16.68 1.89
C SER A 154 2.49 -18.12 2.34
N ALA A 155 3.52 -18.44 3.13
CA ALA A 155 3.76 -19.79 3.62
C ALA A 155 2.61 -20.33 4.52
N THR A 156 2.01 -19.45 5.32
CA THR A 156 0.88 -19.79 6.20
C THR A 156 -0.36 -20.19 5.39
N THR A 157 -0.71 -19.40 4.36
CA THR A 157 -1.96 -19.56 3.61
C THR A 157 -1.82 -20.41 2.35
N GLY A 158 -0.60 -20.57 1.81
CA GLY A 158 -0.35 -21.23 0.53
C GLY A 158 -0.60 -20.34 -0.69
N MET A 159 -0.84 -19.04 -0.53
CA MET A 159 -1.06 -18.09 -1.63
C MET A 159 -0.09 -16.93 -1.49
N ALA A 160 0.58 -16.52 -2.56
CA ALA A 160 1.48 -15.36 -2.56
C ALA A 160 1.02 -14.32 -3.59
N LEU A 161 0.72 -13.09 -3.13
CA LEU A 161 0.22 -12.00 -3.96
C LEU A 161 1.17 -10.79 -3.83
N GLY A 162 1.40 -10.05 -4.92
CA GLY A 162 2.50 -9.10 -5.02
C GLY A 162 2.13 -7.64 -5.24
N VAL A 163 0.85 -7.29 -5.38
CA VAL A 163 0.43 -5.91 -5.66
C VAL A 163 -0.07 -5.29 -4.35
N HIS A 164 -1.23 -4.64 -4.31
CA HIS A 164 -1.63 -3.84 -3.17
C HIS A 164 -1.97 -4.67 -1.93
N VAL A 165 -1.69 -4.09 -0.77
CA VAL A 165 -2.16 -4.55 0.54
C VAL A 165 -2.96 -3.43 1.19
N SER A 166 -4.07 -3.76 1.83
CA SER A 166 -4.95 -2.78 2.49
C SER A 166 -5.58 -3.37 3.75
N ILE A 167 -5.75 -2.56 4.79
CA ILE A 167 -6.31 -3.02 6.07
C ILE A 167 -7.78 -2.62 6.17
N GLY A 168 -8.62 -3.50 6.71
CA GLY A 168 -10.05 -3.22 6.90
C GLY A 168 -10.31 -2.08 7.88
N VAL A 169 -11.30 -1.24 7.57
CA VAL A 169 -11.81 -0.14 8.41
C VAL A 169 -13.32 -0.26 8.61
N GLY A 170 -13.90 0.64 9.41
CA GLY A 170 -15.34 0.63 9.70
C GLY A 170 -15.74 -0.68 10.37
N GLU A 171 -16.73 -1.38 9.81
CA GLU A 171 -17.16 -2.69 10.33
C GLU A 171 -16.07 -3.77 10.23
N ASN A 172 -15.06 -3.57 9.39
CA ASN A 172 -13.94 -4.49 9.17
C ASN A 172 -12.68 -4.11 9.97
N ALA A 173 -12.73 -3.02 10.74
CA ALA A 173 -11.65 -2.59 11.61
C ALA A 173 -11.27 -3.68 12.61
N ASN A 174 -9.96 -3.82 12.87
CA ASN A 174 -9.38 -4.82 13.77
C ASN A 174 -9.73 -6.29 13.43
N LYS A 175 -10.12 -6.56 12.18
CA LYS A 175 -10.49 -7.91 11.74
C LYS A 175 -9.63 -8.37 10.59
N TYR A 176 -9.55 -7.58 9.52
CA TYR A 176 -9.11 -8.09 8.22
C TYR A 176 -8.01 -7.25 7.57
N VAL A 177 -7.20 -7.93 6.75
CA VAL A 177 -6.27 -7.34 5.80
C VAL A 177 -6.43 -8.06 4.46
N ALA A 178 -6.40 -7.32 3.36
CA ALA A 178 -6.49 -7.84 2.01
C ALA A 178 -5.18 -7.67 1.25
N PHE A 179 -4.87 -8.64 0.39
CA PHE A 179 -3.74 -8.66 -0.53
C PHE A 179 -4.26 -8.93 -1.93
N ALA A 180 -3.67 -8.30 -2.94
CA ALA A 180 -4.09 -8.45 -4.33
C ALA A 180 -2.91 -8.72 -5.27
N ASP A 181 -3.19 -9.32 -6.42
CA ASP A 181 -2.20 -9.52 -7.47
C ASP A 181 -2.81 -9.59 -8.87
N GLY A 182 -2.28 -8.78 -9.79
CA GLY A 182 -2.76 -8.69 -11.16
C GLY A 182 -2.12 -9.67 -12.12
N GLN A 183 -1.06 -10.37 -11.73
CA GLN A 183 -0.49 -11.44 -12.53
C GLN A 183 -1.28 -12.72 -12.35
N LYS A 184 -1.82 -12.96 -11.15
CA LYS A 184 -2.68 -14.09 -10.82
C LYS A 184 -4.18 -13.77 -10.93
N ASP A 185 -4.53 -12.49 -10.96
CA ASP A 185 -5.88 -11.95 -10.88
C ASP A 185 -6.65 -12.41 -9.65
N MET A 186 -6.03 -12.24 -8.48
CA MET A 186 -6.57 -12.75 -7.22
C MET A 186 -6.55 -11.70 -6.12
N VAL A 187 -7.48 -11.84 -5.18
CA VAL A 187 -7.47 -11.19 -3.88
C VAL A 187 -7.53 -12.25 -2.79
N LEU A 188 -6.76 -12.04 -1.72
CA LEU A 188 -6.83 -12.82 -0.48
C LEU A 188 -7.16 -11.90 0.68
N ILE A 189 -8.14 -12.27 1.49
CA ILE A 189 -8.47 -11.64 2.76
C ILE A 189 -8.11 -12.60 3.89
N THR A 190 -7.37 -12.09 4.87
CA THR A 190 -6.97 -12.83 6.08
C THR A 190 -7.31 -12.06 7.34
N THR A 191 -7.30 -12.75 8.50
CA THR A 191 -7.33 -12.06 9.79
C THR A 191 -6.00 -11.36 10.09
N ILE A 192 -6.03 -10.32 10.92
CA ILE A 192 -4.86 -9.49 11.25
C ILE A 192 -3.92 -10.08 12.33
N ASP A 193 -4.23 -11.26 12.86
CA ASP A 193 -3.48 -11.89 13.95
C ASP A 193 -2.04 -12.25 13.55
N ASP A 194 -1.16 -12.50 14.52
CA ASP A 194 0.23 -12.96 14.26
C ASP A 194 0.27 -14.35 13.57
N ASN A 195 -0.82 -15.12 13.65
CA ASN A 195 -1.05 -16.33 12.89
C ASN A 195 -2.34 -16.17 12.06
N PRO A 196 -2.26 -15.55 10.88
CA PRO A 196 -3.43 -15.11 10.13
C PRO A 196 -4.24 -16.30 9.60
N LYS A 197 -5.56 -16.22 9.68
CA LYS A 197 -6.49 -17.21 9.13
C LYS A 197 -7.03 -16.75 7.79
N ILE A 198 -7.23 -17.69 6.86
CA ILE A 198 -7.90 -17.42 5.59
C ILE A 198 -9.36 -17.07 5.88
N VAL A 199 -9.81 -15.90 5.41
CA VAL A 199 -11.21 -15.45 5.51
C VAL A 199 -11.91 -15.71 4.19
N LYS A 200 -11.32 -15.21 3.10
CA LYS A 200 -11.87 -15.34 1.76
C LYS A 200 -10.79 -15.13 0.72
N ALA A 201 -10.94 -15.75 -0.45
CA ALA A 201 -10.12 -15.46 -1.61
C ALA A 201 -11.02 -15.40 -2.85
N PHE A 202 -10.70 -14.48 -3.76
CA PHE A 202 -11.41 -14.33 -5.03
C PHE A 202 -10.41 -14.41 -6.18
N ARG A 203 -10.88 -14.87 -7.32
CA ARG A 203 -10.17 -14.83 -8.60
C ARG A 203 -11.08 -14.25 -9.67
N ALA A 204 -10.50 -13.43 -10.53
CA ALA A 204 -11.19 -12.84 -11.66
C ALA A 204 -10.64 -13.40 -12.98
N ASP A 205 -11.52 -13.83 -13.88
CA ASP A 205 -11.16 -14.34 -15.21
C ASP A 205 -12.13 -13.78 -16.25
N TYR A 206 -11.59 -13.28 -17.37
CA TYR A 206 -12.40 -12.77 -18.48
C TYR A 206 -12.52 -13.81 -19.59
N ASP A 207 -13.75 -14.04 -20.05
CA ASP A 207 -14.03 -14.75 -21.29
C ASP A 207 -14.19 -13.73 -22.42
N PRO A 208 -13.22 -13.59 -23.33
CA PRO A 208 -13.28 -12.61 -24.42
C PRO A 208 -14.29 -13.01 -25.51
N ILE A 209 -14.66 -14.28 -25.62
CA ILE A 209 -15.61 -14.78 -26.62
C ILE A 209 -17.03 -14.45 -26.15
N ALA A 210 -17.37 -14.84 -24.91
CA ALA A 210 -18.66 -14.54 -24.30
C ALA A 210 -18.78 -13.07 -23.85
N ARG A 211 -17.64 -12.36 -23.75
CA ARG A 211 -17.52 -11.00 -23.21
C ARG A 211 -18.05 -10.91 -21.78
N GLN A 212 -17.57 -11.84 -20.96
CA GLN A 212 -18.05 -12.02 -19.60
C GLN A 212 -16.89 -12.02 -18.61
N LEU A 213 -17.05 -11.28 -17.52
CA LEU A 213 -16.16 -11.35 -16.37
C LEU A 213 -16.74 -12.35 -15.37
N ASN A 214 -15.94 -13.32 -14.97
CA ASN A 214 -16.24 -14.22 -13.87
C ASN A 214 -15.42 -13.80 -12.64
N VAL A 215 -16.10 -13.51 -11.54
CA VAL A 215 -15.49 -13.38 -10.22
C VAL A 215 -15.88 -14.61 -9.43
N SER A 216 -14.90 -15.39 -8.99
CA SER A 216 -15.14 -16.67 -8.30
C SER A 216 -14.46 -16.71 -6.95
N GLN A 217 -15.13 -17.28 -5.95
CA GLN A 217 -14.45 -17.66 -4.71
C GLN A 217 -13.44 -18.78 -4.98
N VAL A 218 -12.26 -18.64 -4.38
CA VAL A 218 -11.22 -19.67 -4.39
C VAL A 218 -11.19 -20.35 -3.03
N PHE A 219 -11.10 -21.67 -3.03
CA PHE A 219 -11.07 -22.48 -1.83
C PHE A 219 -9.68 -23.06 -1.61
N PRO A 220 -9.18 -23.12 -0.37
CA PRO A 220 -7.98 -23.87 -0.07
C PRO A 220 -8.25 -25.37 -0.28
N ASP A 221 -7.18 -26.14 -0.46
CA ASP A 221 -7.27 -27.59 -0.46
C ASP A 221 -7.80 -28.08 0.90
N ALA A 222 -8.80 -28.96 0.86
CA ALA A 222 -9.52 -29.40 2.06
C ALA A 222 -8.65 -30.26 3.01
N THR A 223 -7.59 -30.87 2.49
CA THR A 223 -6.71 -31.75 3.28
C THR A 223 -5.65 -30.95 4.03
N THR A 224 -5.07 -29.96 3.36
CA THR A 224 -3.96 -29.14 3.89
C THR A 224 -4.45 -27.85 4.54
N GLY A 225 -5.66 -27.38 4.21
CA GLY A 225 -6.17 -26.08 4.61
C GLY A 225 -5.45 -24.91 3.94
N LYS A 226 -4.62 -25.16 2.93
CA LYS A 226 -3.82 -24.16 2.23
C LYS A 226 -4.18 -24.07 0.75
N PHE A 227 -3.93 -22.92 0.15
CA PHE A 227 -3.93 -22.78 -1.29
C PHE A 227 -2.65 -23.36 -1.91
N ASP A 228 -2.64 -23.49 -3.24
CA ASP A 228 -1.49 -23.95 -4.02
C ASP A 228 -1.08 -22.88 -5.06
N TYR A 229 -0.83 -21.67 -4.55
CA TYR A 229 -0.48 -20.46 -5.30
C TYR A 229 0.75 -19.75 -4.71
N ILE A 230 1.69 -20.50 -4.13
CA ILE A 230 2.98 -19.99 -3.66
C ILE A 230 3.89 -19.59 -4.84
N GLY A 231 4.79 -18.64 -4.58
CA GLY A 231 5.77 -18.18 -5.55
C GLY A 231 5.08 -17.70 -6.82
N ARG A 232 5.59 -18.09 -7.98
CA ARG A 232 5.06 -17.69 -9.30
C ARG A 232 3.86 -18.52 -9.79
N LYS A 233 3.37 -19.50 -9.03
CA LYS A 233 2.26 -20.36 -9.47
C LYS A 233 0.95 -19.58 -9.59
N GLY A 234 0.24 -19.78 -10.71
CA GLY A 234 -1.04 -19.14 -11.02
C GLY A 234 -0.95 -17.89 -11.89
N MET A 235 0.26 -17.44 -12.23
CA MET A 235 0.46 -16.29 -13.12
C MET A 235 -0.12 -16.54 -14.52
N LYS A 236 -0.88 -15.55 -15.02
CA LYS A 236 -1.34 -15.42 -16.40
C LYS A 236 -0.41 -14.54 -17.24
N THR A 237 0.31 -13.62 -16.60
CA THR A 237 1.32 -12.76 -17.24
C THR A 237 2.65 -12.87 -16.53
N SER A 238 3.75 -12.56 -17.23
CA SER A 238 5.12 -12.67 -16.71
C SER A 238 5.56 -11.51 -15.81
N HIS A 239 4.80 -10.42 -15.83
CA HIS A 239 5.03 -9.21 -15.04
C HIS A 239 3.67 -8.55 -14.77
N GLU A 240 3.64 -7.74 -13.71
CA GLU A 240 2.54 -6.81 -13.47
C GLU A 240 2.47 -5.81 -14.63
N ALA A 241 1.28 -5.58 -15.16
CA ALA A 241 1.08 -4.58 -16.21
C ALA A 241 1.52 -3.21 -15.70
N MET A 242 2.43 -2.54 -16.41
CA MET A 242 2.73 -1.13 -16.18
C MET A 242 1.60 -0.25 -16.74
N LEU A 243 1.55 1.03 -16.36
CA LEU A 243 0.56 1.94 -16.94
C LEU A 243 0.71 2.04 -18.48
N GLY A 244 -0.38 1.73 -19.18
CA GLY A 244 -0.43 1.65 -20.64
C GLY A 244 -0.35 0.22 -21.17
N GLU A 245 0.15 -0.73 -20.38
CA GLU A 245 0.28 -2.14 -20.79
C GLU A 245 -1.05 -2.89 -20.69
N GLU A 246 -2.10 -2.28 -20.13
CA GLU A 246 -3.45 -2.81 -20.15
C GLU A 246 -3.98 -3.01 -21.59
N LEU A 247 -3.44 -2.25 -22.55
CA LEU A 247 -3.76 -2.35 -23.97
C LEU A 247 -2.84 -3.32 -24.74
N MET A 248 -1.79 -3.84 -24.10
CA MET A 248 -0.80 -4.68 -24.77
C MET A 248 -1.27 -6.15 -24.84
N PRO A 249 -0.74 -6.94 -25.79
CA PRO A 249 -1.01 -8.37 -25.84
C PRO A 249 -0.61 -9.05 -24.52
N ALA A 250 -1.56 -9.76 -23.93
CA ALA A 250 -1.41 -10.55 -22.73
C ALA A 250 -2.29 -11.80 -22.86
N ASP A 251 -2.22 -12.72 -21.89
CA ASP A 251 -3.22 -13.78 -21.76
C ASP A 251 -4.63 -13.16 -21.88
N PRO A 252 -5.49 -13.67 -22.77
CA PRO A 252 -6.77 -13.03 -23.05
C PRO A 252 -7.76 -13.11 -21.89
N THR A 253 -7.49 -13.97 -20.90
CA THR A 253 -8.26 -14.10 -19.65
C THR A 253 -7.75 -13.21 -18.52
N ALA A 254 -6.59 -12.58 -18.70
CA ALA A 254 -6.00 -11.70 -17.69
C ALA A 254 -6.77 -10.38 -17.59
N VAL A 255 -7.05 -9.96 -16.36
CA VAL A 255 -7.85 -8.76 -16.06
C VAL A 255 -7.12 -7.71 -15.23
N PHE A 256 -5.96 -8.07 -14.69
CA PHE A 256 -5.07 -7.23 -13.90
C PHE A 256 -5.76 -6.72 -12.63
N VAL A 257 -6.11 -7.64 -11.72
CA VAL A 257 -6.60 -7.29 -10.38
C VAL A 257 -5.54 -6.48 -9.62
N ASP A 258 -5.91 -5.31 -9.13
CA ASP A 258 -4.94 -4.37 -8.56
C ASP A 258 -4.94 -4.37 -7.04
N ALA A 259 -6.14 -4.25 -6.46
CA ALA A 259 -6.32 -4.06 -5.03
C ALA A 259 -7.69 -4.55 -4.55
N PHE A 260 -7.84 -4.56 -3.23
CA PHE A 260 -9.13 -4.56 -2.55
C PHE A 260 -9.20 -3.31 -1.67
N THR A 261 -10.15 -2.40 -1.89
CA THR A 261 -10.35 -1.23 -1.02
C THR A 261 -11.57 -1.37 -0.14
N TRP A 262 -11.53 -0.77 1.06
CA TRP A 262 -12.58 -0.93 2.07
C TRP A 262 -13.45 0.32 2.16
N HIS A 263 -14.78 0.14 2.17
CA HIS A 263 -15.68 1.25 2.45
C HIS A 263 -15.55 1.64 3.94
N PRO A 264 -15.45 2.94 4.28
CA PRO A 264 -15.17 3.37 5.66
C PRO A 264 -16.32 3.21 6.66
N THR A 265 -17.53 2.88 6.20
CA THR A 265 -18.77 2.97 6.99
C THR A 265 -19.77 1.88 6.63
N LEU A 266 -19.98 1.62 5.34
CA LEU A 266 -20.80 0.51 4.85
C LEU A 266 -19.99 -0.80 4.81
N PRO A 267 -20.64 -1.97 4.88
CA PRO A 267 -19.98 -3.28 4.87
C PRO A 267 -19.57 -3.72 3.46
N PHE A 268 -18.86 -2.86 2.73
CA PHE A 268 -18.44 -3.14 1.36
C PHE A 268 -16.93 -3.05 1.21
N GLY A 269 -16.41 -3.83 0.26
CA GLY A 269 -15.11 -3.58 -0.34
C GLY A 269 -15.17 -3.70 -1.86
N ALA A 270 -14.14 -3.22 -2.54
CA ALA A 270 -14.08 -3.19 -4.00
C ALA A 270 -12.83 -3.92 -4.50
N ILE A 271 -13.01 -4.92 -5.36
CA ILE A 271 -11.92 -5.52 -6.13
C ILE A 271 -11.71 -4.67 -7.38
N LEU A 272 -10.51 -4.09 -7.52
CA LEU A 272 -10.15 -3.25 -8.66
C LEU A 272 -9.70 -4.13 -9.84
N ILE A 273 -10.29 -3.95 -11.02
CA ILE A 273 -10.00 -4.75 -12.20
C ILE A 273 -9.59 -3.83 -13.35
N ARG A 274 -8.28 -3.71 -13.55
CA ARG A 274 -7.69 -2.66 -14.39
C ARG A 274 -8.08 -2.79 -15.85
N ARG A 275 -7.82 -3.97 -16.43
CA ARG A 275 -7.95 -4.18 -17.89
C ARG A 275 -9.36 -3.96 -18.40
N LEU A 276 -10.35 -4.21 -17.55
CA LEU A 276 -11.76 -4.09 -17.91
C LEU A 276 -12.39 -2.75 -17.50
N GLY A 277 -11.66 -1.88 -16.79
CA GLY A 277 -12.18 -0.60 -16.34
C GLY A 277 -13.41 -0.77 -15.44
N CYS A 278 -13.34 -1.69 -14.48
CA CYS A 278 -14.44 -1.99 -13.58
C CYS A 278 -14.00 -2.39 -12.17
N CYS A 279 -14.90 -2.23 -11.20
CA CYS A 279 -14.66 -2.62 -9.81
C CYS A 279 -15.79 -3.52 -9.31
N ALA A 280 -15.46 -4.72 -8.82
CA ALA A 280 -16.45 -5.64 -8.26
C ALA A 280 -16.68 -5.30 -6.78
N ILE A 281 -17.92 -4.98 -6.40
CA ILE A 281 -18.29 -4.65 -5.03
C ILE A 281 -18.67 -5.92 -4.29
N VAL A 282 -18.06 -6.14 -3.13
CA VAL A 282 -18.24 -7.31 -2.27
C VAL A 282 -18.87 -6.87 -0.95
N ASP A 283 -19.97 -7.51 -0.55
CA ASP A 283 -20.52 -7.36 0.80
C ASP A 283 -19.65 -8.13 1.79
N THR A 284 -19.03 -7.47 2.76
CA THR A 284 -18.06 -8.09 3.67
C THR A 284 -18.70 -8.89 4.80
N ARG A 285 -20.04 -8.85 4.93
CA ARG A 285 -20.79 -9.69 5.88
C ARG A 285 -21.04 -11.08 5.30
N THR A 286 -21.35 -11.15 4.01
CA THR A 286 -21.70 -12.40 3.31
C THR A 286 -20.59 -12.91 2.39
N TRP A 287 -19.66 -12.03 2.01
CA TRP A 287 -18.64 -12.23 0.98
C TRP A 287 -19.21 -12.52 -0.41
N GLU A 288 -20.41 -12.02 -0.70
CA GLU A 288 -21.00 -12.08 -2.03
C GLU A 288 -20.61 -10.87 -2.88
N VAL A 289 -20.44 -11.08 -4.19
CA VAL A 289 -20.24 -9.98 -5.14
C VAL A 289 -21.61 -9.43 -5.53
N VAL A 290 -21.88 -8.18 -5.14
CA VAL A 290 -23.22 -7.56 -5.23
C VAL A 290 -23.37 -6.60 -6.40
N ALA A 291 -22.27 -6.06 -6.94
CA ALA A 291 -22.29 -5.18 -8.11
C ALA A 291 -20.96 -5.21 -8.87
N LEU A 292 -20.97 -4.75 -10.12
CA LEU A 292 -19.78 -4.50 -10.92
C LEU A 292 -19.85 -3.09 -11.52
N LEU A 293 -19.16 -2.14 -10.89
CA LEU A 293 -19.13 -0.74 -11.35
C LEU A 293 -18.34 -0.64 -12.66
N SER A 294 -18.76 0.20 -13.62
CA SER A 294 -18.01 0.46 -14.86
C SER A 294 -17.52 1.90 -14.92
N THR A 295 -16.21 2.12 -14.84
CA THR A 295 -15.66 3.43 -14.46
C THR A 295 -15.61 4.45 -15.60
N ALA A 296 -15.61 3.99 -16.86
CA ALA A 296 -15.40 4.87 -18.00
C ALA A 296 -16.51 5.91 -18.20
N LYS A 297 -16.15 7.08 -18.73
CA LYS A 297 -17.10 8.08 -19.23
C LYS A 297 -17.79 7.55 -20.49
N GLY A 298 -19.12 7.58 -20.47
CA GLY A 298 -19.97 7.02 -21.53
C GLY A 298 -20.32 5.54 -21.37
N ALA A 299 -19.74 4.83 -20.39
CA ALA A 299 -20.19 3.48 -20.02
C ALA A 299 -21.40 3.54 -19.06
N PRO A 300 -22.20 2.47 -18.91
CA PRO A 300 -23.22 2.40 -17.85
C PRO A 300 -22.59 2.56 -16.45
N ASP A 301 -23.38 2.87 -15.42
CA ASP A 301 -22.87 2.92 -14.05
C ASP A 301 -22.42 1.53 -13.56
N ASN A 302 -23.18 0.49 -13.93
CA ASN A 302 -22.93 -0.89 -13.56
C ASN A 302 -23.03 -1.81 -14.78
N PHE A 303 -22.17 -2.82 -14.83
CA PHE A 303 -22.34 -3.96 -15.72
C PHE A 303 -23.31 -4.97 -15.10
N PRO A 304 -24.25 -5.55 -15.88
CA PRO A 304 -25.28 -6.42 -15.32
C PRO A 304 -24.73 -7.81 -14.96
N LEU A 305 -25.19 -8.34 -13.82
CA LEU A 305 -25.01 -9.74 -13.47
C LEU A 305 -25.85 -10.61 -14.42
N VAL A 306 -25.19 -11.51 -15.13
CA VAL A 306 -25.85 -12.46 -16.06
C VAL A 306 -26.29 -13.71 -15.30
N LYS A 307 -25.42 -14.21 -14.41
CA LYS A 307 -25.65 -15.45 -13.68
C LYS A 307 -24.82 -15.46 -12.40
N GLN A 308 -25.37 -16.06 -11.35
CA GLN A 308 -24.60 -16.59 -10.23
C GLN A 308 -24.73 -18.11 -10.25
N SER A 309 -23.59 -18.82 -10.18
CA SER A 309 -23.53 -20.29 -10.20
C SER A 309 -22.65 -20.76 -9.05
N GLY A 310 -23.26 -21.20 -7.96
CA GLY A 310 -22.52 -21.51 -6.73
C GLY A 310 -21.77 -20.28 -6.23
N PHE A 311 -20.43 -20.36 -6.24
CA PHE A 311 -19.54 -19.29 -5.77
C PHE A 311 -18.90 -18.46 -6.89
N THR A 312 -19.52 -18.45 -8.07
CA THR A 312 -19.09 -17.67 -9.23
C THR A 312 -20.18 -16.68 -9.64
N TRP A 313 -19.81 -15.41 -9.75
CA TRP A 313 -20.64 -14.33 -10.27
C TRP A 313 -20.14 -13.94 -11.66
N THR A 314 -21.02 -14.00 -12.65
CA THR A 314 -20.71 -13.74 -14.06
C THR A 314 -21.41 -12.47 -14.51
N PHE A 315 -20.64 -11.49 -14.96
CA PHE A 315 -21.13 -10.19 -15.44
C PHE A 315 -20.89 -10.02 -16.93
N ALA A 316 -21.79 -9.32 -17.63
CA ALA A 316 -21.60 -8.97 -19.04
C ALA A 316 -20.75 -7.70 -19.17
N VAL A 317 -19.59 -7.80 -19.82
CA VAL A 317 -18.68 -6.69 -20.09
C VAL A 317 -18.47 -6.61 -21.61
N PRO A 318 -19.46 -6.09 -22.36
CA PRO A 318 -19.49 -6.19 -23.83
C PRO A 318 -18.44 -5.32 -24.53
N SER A 319 -17.96 -4.27 -23.87
CA SER A 319 -16.93 -3.37 -24.35
C SER A 319 -16.20 -2.71 -23.18
N VAL A 320 -14.91 -2.48 -23.36
CA VAL A 320 -14.05 -1.72 -22.45
C VAL A 320 -13.70 -0.41 -23.14
N LEU A 321 -14.16 0.71 -22.59
CA LEU A 321 -13.87 2.03 -23.18
C LEU A 321 -12.50 2.57 -22.75
N THR A 322 -12.06 2.22 -21.55
CA THR A 322 -10.77 2.59 -21.00
C THR A 322 -10.44 1.65 -19.84
N PRO A 323 -9.18 1.25 -19.66
CA PRO A 323 -8.72 0.63 -18.42
C PRO A 323 -8.83 1.60 -17.23
N LEU A 324 -8.86 1.04 -16.02
CA LEU A 324 -8.63 1.77 -14.77
C LEU A 324 -7.30 1.36 -14.13
N HIS A 325 -6.85 2.10 -13.12
CA HIS A 325 -5.75 1.70 -12.26
C HIS A 325 -6.19 1.70 -10.79
N GLU A 326 -6.14 2.87 -10.16
CA GLU A 326 -6.56 3.09 -8.78
C GLU A 326 -8.07 3.29 -8.65
N ALA A 327 -8.63 2.82 -7.55
CA ALA A 327 -9.98 3.17 -7.14
C ALA A 327 -10.18 2.97 -5.64
N GLY A 328 -10.96 3.85 -5.02
CA GLY A 328 -11.16 3.82 -3.59
C GLY A 328 -12.27 4.75 -3.12
N PHE A 329 -12.48 4.77 -1.82
CA PHE A 329 -13.46 5.63 -1.17
C PHE A 329 -12.76 6.85 -0.58
N ILE A 330 -13.43 8.00 -0.62
CA ILE A 330 -13.02 9.10 0.27
C ILE A 330 -13.32 8.74 1.73
N THR A 331 -12.70 9.43 2.68
CA THR A 331 -12.78 9.10 4.12
C THR A 331 -14.21 9.03 4.66
N SER A 332 -15.13 9.86 4.17
CA SER A 332 -16.54 9.84 4.57
C SER A 332 -17.32 8.64 4.01
N GLY A 333 -16.82 8.00 2.95
CA GLY A 333 -17.51 6.98 2.18
C GLY A 333 -18.63 7.52 1.30
N GLU A 334 -18.81 8.85 1.21
CA GLU A 334 -19.87 9.43 0.37
C GLU A 334 -19.62 9.18 -1.11
N TYR A 335 -18.34 9.15 -1.51
CA TYR A 335 -17.94 8.93 -2.89
C TYR A 335 -16.92 7.81 -3.04
N PHE A 336 -17.09 7.05 -4.12
CA PHE A 336 -16.12 6.11 -4.66
C PHE A 336 -15.50 6.72 -5.92
N LEU A 337 -14.17 6.76 -5.98
CA LEU A 337 -13.39 7.39 -7.04
C LEU A 337 -12.62 6.32 -7.80
N ALA A 338 -12.49 6.47 -9.12
CA ALA A 338 -11.70 5.54 -9.93
C ALA A 338 -10.90 6.26 -11.03
N CYS A 339 -9.59 6.04 -11.03
CA CYS A 339 -8.63 6.55 -12.01
C CYS A 339 -8.75 5.77 -13.32
N ASN A 340 -9.43 6.34 -14.30
CA ASN A 340 -9.40 5.85 -15.68
C ASN A 340 -8.11 6.31 -16.34
N ASN A 341 -7.44 5.40 -17.05
CA ASN A 341 -6.12 5.62 -17.63
C ASN A 341 -6.06 5.24 -19.11
N VAL A 342 -5.08 5.81 -19.80
CA VAL A 342 -4.64 5.48 -21.17
C VAL A 342 -5.57 6.00 -22.26
N LEU A 343 -6.80 5.47 -22.37
CA LEU A 343 -7.75 5.89 -23.41
C LEU A 343 -8.60 7.08 -22.95
N GLN A 344 -8.90 7.15 -21.66
CA GLN A 344 -9.46 8.32 -21.00
C GLN A 344 -8.62 8.56 -19.74
N ASN A 345 -8.01 9.74 -19.63
CA ASN A 345 -7.32 10.14 -18.39
C ASN A 345 -8.25 11.06 -17.61
N ASN A 346 -9.03 10.48 -16.72
CA ASN A 346 -9.97 11.16 -15.83
C ASN A 346 -10.19 10.35 -14.55
N ILE A 347 -10.84 10.95 -13.56
CA ILE A 347 -11.23 10.25 -12.34
C ILE A 347 -12.76 10.22 -12.30
N ALA A 348 -13.34 9.02 -12.39
CA ALA A 348 -14.78 8.85 -12.23
C ALA A 348 -15.18 9.05 -10.77
N VAL A 349 -16.30 9.75 -10.55
CA VAL A 349 -16.84 10.05 -9.22
C VAL A 349 -18.20 9.39 -9.09
N TYR A 350 -18.31 8.40 -8.23
CA TYR A 350 -19.56 7.73 -7.87
C TYR A 350 -20.09 8.23 -6.54
N ARG A 351 -21.41 8.43 -6.42
CA ARG A 351 -22.05 8.48 -5.10
C ARG A 351 -22.23 7.06 -4.55
N SER A 352 -21.63 6.78 -3.40
CA SER A 352 -21.54 5.44 -2.79
C SER A 352 -22.30 5.28 -1.47
N THR A 353 -23.26 6.17 -1.18
CA THR A 353 -24.00 6.15 0.10
C THR A 353 -25.16 5.16 0.16
N ASN A 354 -25.56 4.56 -0.97
CA ASN A 354 -26.69 3.63 -0.99
C ASN A 354 -26.27 2.25 -0.47
N GLU A 355 -27.06 1.62 0.41
CA GLU A 355 -26.80 0.25 0.86
C GLU A 355 -26.96 -0.81 -0.23
N ASP A 356 -27.53 -0.45 -1.38
CA ASP A 356 -27.55 -1.28 -2.59
C ASP A 356 -26.56 -0.71 -3.62
N PRO A 357 -25.36 -1.30 -3.77
CA PRO A 357 -24.33 -0.81 -4.69
C PRO A 357 -24.74 -0.80 -6.16
N THR A 358 -25.78 -1.55 -6.55
CA THR A 358 -26.33 -1.49 -7.92
C THR A 358 -26.97 -0.15 -8.24
N LYS A 359 -27.27 0.66 -7.21
CA LYS A 359 -27.84 2.01 -7.32
C LYS A 359 -26.79 3.12 -7.24
N TRP A 360 -25.51 2.80 -7.07
CA TRP A 360 -24.45 3.81 -7.11
C TRP A 360 -24.33 4.35 -8.54
N LYS A 361 -24.16 5.67 -8.67
CA LYS A 361 -24.17 6.37 -9.96
C LYS A 361 -22.95 7.26 -10.10
N LYS A 362 -22.44 7.36 -11.33
CA LYS A 362 -21.46 8.38 -11.69
C LYS A 362 -22.12 9.75 -11.67
N GLU A 363 -21.61 10.65 -10.84
CA GLU A 363 -22.10 12.02 -10.72
C GLU A 363 -21.16 13.02 -11.40
N ASN A 364 -19.88 12.68 -11.54
CA ASN A 364 -18.90 13.58 -12.12
C ASN A 364 -17.66 12.86 -12.67
N PHE A 365 -16.82 13.61 -13.38
CA PHE A 365 -15.48 13.21 -13.79
C PHE A 365 -14.51 14.36 -13.52
N VAL A 366 -13.41 14.09 -12.81
CA VAL A 366 -12.29 15.04 -12.74
C VAL A 366 -11.48 14.91 -14.01
N GLU A 367 -11.39 16.00 -14.79
CA GLU A 367 -10.78 16.01 -16.12
C GLU A 367 -9.66 17.06 -16.24
N GLY A 368 -8.99 17.11 -17.40
CA GLY A 368 -7.95 18.10 -17.69
C GLY A 368 -6.51 17.60 -17.51
N PHE A 369 -6.30 16.28 -17.57
CA PHE A 369 -4.97 15.66 -17.47
C PHE A 369 -4.27 15.48 -18.84
N GLY A 370 -5.02 15.62 -19.94
CA GLY A 370 -4.51 15.41 -21.30
C GLY A 370 -4.13 13.95 -21.56
N THR A 371 -3.30 13.69 -22.57
CA THR A 371 -2.84 12.33 -22.93
C THR A 371 -1.54 11.93 -22.26
N LYS A 372 -0.84 12.89 -21.65
CA LYS A 372 0.50 12.72 -21.08
C LYS A 372 0.48 12.19 -19.64
N PHE A 373 -0.46 12.69 -18.85
CA PHE A 373 -0.50 12.44 -17.41
C PHE A 373 -1.58 11.44 -17.08
N LEU A 374 -1.20 10.38 -16.39
CA LEU A 374 -2.07 9.27 -16.03
C LEU A 374 -2.35 9.35 -14.52
N PRO A 375 -3.61 9.53 -14.11
CA PRO A 375 -3.99 9.41 -12.70
C PRO A 375 -3.53 8.07 -12.15
N LEU A 376 -2.75 8.10 -11.07
CA LEU A 376 -2.17 6.91 -10.48
C LEU A 376 -2.74 6.71 -9.09
N HIS A 377 -2.19 7.26 -8.01
CA HIS A 377 -2.70 6.97 -6.66
C HIS A 377 -3.63 8.04 -6.11
N MET A 378 -4.40 7.67 -5.07
CA MET A 378 -5.35 8.53 -4.37
C MET A 378 -4.97 8.71 -2.89
N GLY A 379 -4.95 9.96 -2.44
CA GLY A 379 -4.70 10.36 -1.05
C GLY A 379 -5.88 11.11 -0.47
N ASN A 380 -6.27 10.74 0.74
CA ASN A 380 -7.43 11.29 1.43
C ASN A 380 -7.05 12.29 2.52
N VAL A 381 -7.97 13.17 2.90
CA VAL A 381 -7.83 14.01 4.11
C VAL A 381 -8.95 13.66 5.11
N PRO A 382 -8.72 13.82 6.43
CA PRO A 382 -9.64 13.31 7.45
C PRO A 382 -11.10 13.80 7.29
N ASP A 383 -11.28 15.04 6.88
CA ASP A 383 -12.60 15.68 6.73
C ASP A 383 -13.20 15.56 5.32
N SER A 384 -12.56 14.81 4.41
CA SER A 384 -13.04 14.56 3.05
C SER A 384 -13.26 15.79 2.17
N ARG A 385 -12.80 16.98 2.57
CA ARG A 385 -13.02 18.21 1.79
C ARG A 385 -12.17 18.26 0.51
N PHE A 386 -11.08 17.50 0.49
CA PHE A 386 -10.18 17.37 -0.65
C PHE A 386 -9.88 15.89 -0.92
N ALA A 387 -9.57 15.57 -2.17
CA ALA A 387 -8.90 14.34 -2.56
C ALA A 387 -7.64 14.72 -3.33
N TYR A 388 -6.56 13.96 -3.14
CA TYR A 388 -5.30 14.17 -3.82
C TYR A 388 -5.04 13.03 -4.78
N PHE A 389 -4.43 13.34 -5.93
CA PHE A 389 -4.06 12.33 -6.90
C PHE A 389 -2.67 12.56 -7.44
N THR A 390 -1.88 11.49 -7.50
CA THR A 390 -0.62 11.54 -8.24
C THR A 390 -0.86 11.30 -9.72
N MET A 391 -0.13 12.05 -10.53
CA MET A 391 -0.24 12.09 -11.97
C MET A 391 1.08 11.60 -12.53
N TRP A 392 1.13 10.32 -12.87
CA TRP A 392 2.30 9.68 -13.43
C TRP A 392 2.52 10.14 -14.87
N ALA A 393 3.79 10.24 -15.29
CA ALA A 393 4.15 10.51 -16.66
C ALA A 393 5.35 9.65 -17.08
N ARG A 394 5.37 9.23 -18.34
CA ARG A 394 6.48 8.46 -18.90
C ARG A 394 7.74 9.33 -19.01
N LYS A 395 8.90 8.75 -18.72
CA LYS A 395 10.23 9.32 -18.99
C LYS A 395 10.26 9.95 -20.41
N PRO A 396 10.84 11.15 -20.59
CA PRO A 396 11.63 11.93 -19.64
C PRO A 396 10.82 12.91 -18.78
N ASN A 397 9.49 12.79 -18.74
CA ASN A 397 8.66 13.76 -18.07
C ASN A 397 8.59 13.51 -16.56
N ASN A 398 8.62 14.59 -15.78
CA ASN A 398 8.15 14.54 -14.39
C ASN A 398 6.63 14.39 -14.35
N GLY A 399 6.16 13.78 -13.26
CA GLY A 399 4.77 13.81 -12.86
C GLY A 399 4.51 14.90 -11.81
N TYR A 400 3.27 14.96 -11.33
CA TYR A 400 2.85 15.91 -10.31
C TYR A 400 1.84 15.27 -9.36
N ILE A 401 1.56 15.93 -8.24
CA ILE A 401 0.37 15.65 -7.42
C ILE A 401 -0.61 16.81 -7.59
N CYS A 402 -1.91 16.51 -7.63
CA CYS A 402 -2.95 17.53 -7.67
C CYS A 402 -3.92 17.39 -6.49
N LYS A 403 -4.50 18.53 -6.13
CA LYS A 403 -5.58 18.65 -5.14
C LYS A 403 -6.89 18.84 -5.88
N VAL A 404 -7.90 18.08 -5.50
CA VAL A 404 -9.25 18.12 -6.04
C VAL A 404 -10.21 18.51 -4.93
N ASP A 405 -11.04 19.50 -5.18
CA ASP A 405 -12.14 19.89 -4.29
C ASP A 405 -13.30 18.91 -4.45
N THR A 406 -13.74 18.25 -3.37
CA THR A 406 -14.77 17.20 -3.43
C THR A 406 -16.19 17.73 -3.55
N LYS A 407 -16.41 19.04 -3.41
CA LYS A 407 -17.72 19.67 -3.66
C LYS A 407 -17.92 19.99 -5.14
N THR A 408 -16.85 20.37 -5.82
CA THR A 408 -16.89 20.82 -7.21
C THR A 408 -16.30 19.83 -8.20
N TRP A 409 -15.53 18.85 -7.71
CA TRP A 409 -14.75 17.87 -8.49
C TRP A 409 -13.79 18.51 -9.49
N LYS A 410 -13.24 19.68 -9.12
CA LYS A 410 -12.26 20.42 -9.93
C LYS A 410 -10.89 20.34 -9.28
N VAL A 411 -9.87 20.27 -10.13
CA VAL A 411 -8.49 20.45 -9.71
C VAL A 411 -8.27 21.90 -9.28
N THR A 412 -7.85 22.11 -8.03
CA THR A 412 -7.64 23.44 -7.45
C THR A 412 -6.16 23.81 -7.34
N ALA A 413 -5.27 22.82 -7.26
CA ALA A 413 -3.83 23.04 -7.23
C ALA A 413 -3.04 21.84 -7.78
N LYS A 414 -1.80 22.08 -8.22
CA LYS A 414 -0.87 21.09 -8.78
C LYS A 414 0.55 21.42 -8.31
N TRP A 415 1.33 20.40 -7.96
CA TRP A 415 2.73 20.55 -7.56
C TRP A 415 3.59 19.50 -8.23
N ASP A 416 4.68 19.93 -8.86
CA ASP A 416 5.71 19.02 -9.36
C ASP A 416 6.19 18.13 -8.20
N THR A 417 6.08 16.82 -8.38
CA THR A 417 6.57 15.84 -7.40
C THR A 417 7.98 15.40 -7.77
N GLY A 418 8.21 15.15 -9.05
CA GLY A 418 9.47 14.66 -9.59
C GLY A 418 9.23 13.56 -10.64
N PRO A 419 10.27 12.83 -11.05
CA PRO A 419 10.12 11.68 -11.93
C PRO A 419 9.44 10.53 -11.19
N ASP A 420 8.51 9.84 -11.87
CA ASP A 420 7.88 8.62 -11.36
C ASP A 420 7.20 8.81 -9.99
N PRO A 421 6.21 9.72 -9.84
CA PRO A 421 5.45 9.80 -8.60
C PRO A 421 4.59 8.55 -8.40
N HIS A 422 4.56 8.06 -7.17
CA HIS A 422 3.71 6.94 -6.75
C HIS A 422 2.71 7.42 -5.71
N THR A 423 2.66 6.84 -4.52
CA THR A 423 1.54 7.05 -3.60
C THR A 423 1.54 8.42 -2.95
N CYS A 424 0.38 8.78 -2.40
CA CYS A 424 0.18 9.95 -1.53
C CYS A 424 -0.58 9.52 -0.26
N ASP A 425 -0.23 10.08 0.90
CA ASP A 425 -0.86 9.79 2.19
C ASP A 425 -0.87 11.04 3.08
N CYS A 426 -1.83 11.16 4.00
CA CYS A 426 -1.95 12.36 4.84
C CYS A 426 -1.29 12.16 6.21
N THR A 427 -0.66 13.21 6.73
CA THR A 427 -0.14 13.21 8.10
C THR A 427 -1.25 12.97 9.11
N VAL A 428 -0.90 12.38 10.27
CA VAL A 428 -1.88 12.00 11.30
C VAL A 428 -2.73 13.18 11.78
N ASP A 429 -2.16 14.38 11.75
CA ASP A 429 -2.81 15.63 12.14
C ASP A 429 -3.61 16.32 11.01
N GLY A 430 -3.67 15.72 9.82
CA GLY A 430 -4.42 16.25 8.67
C GLY A 430 -3.83 17.51 8.04
N LYS A 431 -2.62 17.95 8.43
CA LYS A 431 -2.04 19.23 7.95
C LYS A 431 -1.25 19.12 6.65
N TYR A 432 -0.64 17.96 6.40
CA TYR A 432 0.22 17.77 5.24
C TYR A 432 -0.21 16.56 4.43
N MET A 433 -0.20 16.70 3.11
CA MET A 433 -0.23 15.59 2.17
C MET A 433 1.21 15.24 1.81
N THR A 434 1.58 13.97 1.96
CA THR A 434 2.89 13.44 1.56
C THR A 434 2.79 12.69 0.26
N THR A 435 3.87 12.67 -0.52
CA THR A 435 3.93 11.87 -1.75
C THR A 435 5.36 11.51 -2.10
N VAL A 436 5.56 10.30 -2.61
CA VAL A 436 6.87 9.78 -3.02
C VAL A 436 7.08 9.90 -4.52
N TYR A 437 8.34 10.07 -4.92
CA TYR A 437 8.79 9.96 -6.31
C TYR A 437 10.01 9.04 -6.36
N SER A 438 10.10 8.23 -7.41
CA SER A 438 10.86 6.96 -7.35
C SER A 438 11.86 6.78 -8.49
N GLY A 439 11.99 7.79 -9.35
CA GLY A 439 13.06 7.86 -10.34
C GLY A 439 13.09 6.71 -11.34
N HIS A 440 11.99 5.97 -11.53
CA HIS A 440 11.95 4.76 -12.35
C HIS A 440 13.03 3.75 -11.94
N GLN A 441 13.23 3.56 -10.63
CA GLN A 441 14.14 2.57 -10.02
C GLN A 441 15.64 2.85 -10.20
N ALA A 442 16.03 3.92 -10.90
CA ALA A 442 17.45 4.26 -11.14
C ALA A 442 17.76 5.77 -11.18
N GLY A 443 16.76 6.62 -10.90
CA GLY A 443 16.84 8.07 -10.99
C GLY A 443 16.66 8.78 -9.64
N GLN A 444 16.33 10.07 -9.71
CA GLN A 444 16.07 10.89 -8.51
C GLN A 444 14.84 10.35 -7.75
N SER A 445 14.97 10.14 -6.44
CA SER A 445 13.88 9.70 -5.58
C SER A 445 13.83 10.46 -4.25
N GLY A 446 12.67 10.41 -3.59
CA GLY A 446 12.42 11.13 -2.34
C GLY A 446 10.94 11.21 -1.97
N ILE A 447 10.65 12.02 -0.96
CA ILE A 447 9.30 12.31 -0.47
C ILE A 447 9.09 13.82 -0.35
N VAL A 448 7.88 14.28 -0.66
CA VAL A 448 7.46 15.69 -0.65
C VAL A 448 6.37 15.88 0.41
N PHE A 449 6.44 16.96 1.18
CA PHE A 449 5.41 17.37 2.14
C PHE A 449 4.73 18.64 1.65
N ILE A 450 3.40 18.59 1.49
CA ILE A 450 2.60 19.70 0.98
C ILE A 450 1.60 20.11 2.05
N ASN A 451 1.65 21.36 2.48
CA ASN A 451 0.68 21.92 3.42
C ASN A 451 -0.70 22.02 2.75
N ILE A 452 -1.69 21.34 3.32
CA ILE A 452 -3.03 21.23 2.73
C ILE A 452 -3.76 22.56 2.71
N GLU A 453 -3.52 23.44 3.69
CA GLU A 453 -4.20 24.74 3.78
C GLU A 453 -3.53 25.82 2.94
N SER A 454 -2.20 25.92 3.03
CA SER A 454 -1.46 26.99 2.36
C SER A 454 -0.97 26.64 0.96
N ASP A 455 -1.16 25.39 0.52
CA ASP A 455 -0.79 24.89 -0.80
C ASP A 455 0.73 25.07 -1.09
N LYS A 456 1.56 25.00 -0.04
CA LYS A 456 3.03 25.13 -0.12
C LYS A 456 3.72 23.78 0.04
N ILE A 457 4.79 23.56 -0.74
CA ILE A 457 5.77 22.51 -0.46
C ILE A 457 6.61 22.95 0.73
N GLU A 458 6.54 22.19 1.81
CA GLU A 458 7.12 22.50 3.12
C GLU A 458 8.48 21.82 3.34
N ALA A 459 8.68 20.68 2.67
CA ALA A 459 9.93 19.93 2.69
C ALA A 459 9.99 18.96 1.49
N ARG A 460 11.23 18.66 1.08
CA ARG A 460 11.58 17.49 0.26
C ARG A 460 12.67 16.74 1.01
N LEU A 461 12.44 15.46 1.30
CA LEU A 461 13.42 14.63 1.98
C LEU A 461 13.99 13.57 1.02
N PRO A 462 15.31 13.33 1.06
CA PRO A 462 15.90 12.24 0.30
C PRO A 462 15.39 10.90 0.82
N CYS A 463 15.03 10.01 -0.09
CA CYS A 463 14.67 8.63 0.25
C CYS A 463 15.20 7.72 -0.85
N PRO A 464 16.36 7.05 -0.65
CA PRO A 464 17.07 6.34 -1.70
C PRO A 464 16.43 4.99 -2.03
N GLY A 465 15.32 4.99 -2.76
CA GLY A 465 14.65 3.77 -3.21
C GLY A 465 13.78 4.02 -4.43
N GLY A 466 13.03 2.99 -4.84
CA GLY A 466 12.05 3.08 -5.92
C GLY A 466 10.63 2.86 -5.41
N MET A 467 10.23 3.59 -4.37
CA MET A 467 8.97 3.43 -3.63
C MET A 467 7.75 3.35 -4.56
N HIS A 468 7.04 2.23 -4.55
CA HIS A 468 5.71 2.11 -5.17
C HIS A 468 4.58 2.31 -4.15
N ASP A 469 4.95 2.46 -2.88
CA ASP A 469 4.03 2.76 -1.82
C ASP A 469 4.76 3.51 -0.69
N HIS A 470 4.01 4.18 0.16
CA HIS A 470 4.42 4.72 1.44
C HIS A 470 3.16 4.96 2.27
N VAL A 471 3.32 4.91 3.59
CA VAL A 471 2.22 5.11 4.51
C VAL A 471 2.70 5.92 5.71
N VAL A 472 1.91 6.91 6.13
CA VAL A 472 2.05 7.53 7.44
C VAL A 472 1.34 6.62 8.44
N VAL A 473 2.05 6.13 9.46
CA VAL A 473 1.48 5.19 10.44
C VAL A 473 0.29 5.88 11.14
N PRO A 474 -0.95 5.35 10.99
CA PRO A 474 -2.12 6.01 11.53
C PRO A 474 -2.14 5.89 13.06
N GLU A 475 -2.68 6.88 13.75
CA GLU A 475 -2.77 6.86 15.23
C GLU A 475 -3.94 6.03 15.77
N SER A 476 -4.95 5.79 14.92
CA SER A 476 -6.21 5.15 15.30
C SER A 476 -6.90 4.48 14.10
N TRP A 477 -7.94 3.68 14.39
CA TRP A 477 -8.79 3.08 13.36
C TRP A 477 -9.59 4.10 12.54
N GLU A 478 -9.91 5.26 13.12
CA GLU A 478 -10.47 6.40 12.38
C GLU A 478 -9.39 7.03 11.49
N GLY A 479 -8.16 7.15 12.01
CA GLY A 479 -6.98 7.58 11.24
C GLY A 479 -6.72 6.73 9.99
N LEU A 480 -6.92 5.42 10.10
CA LEU A 480 -6.71 4.48 9.00
C LEU A 480 -7.66 4.71 7.81
N LYS A 481 -8.81 5.37 8.00
CA LYS A 481 -9.79 5.65 6.92
C LYS A 481 -9.30 6.67 5.88
N TYR A 482 -8.21 7.38 6.14
CA TYR A 482 -7.55 8.24 5.15
C TYR A 482 -6.14 7.77 4.79
N SER A 483 -5.79 6.54 5.16
CA SER A 483 -4.51 5.89 4.87
C SER A 483 -4.73 4.66 3.98
N ARG A 484 -3.81 3.68 3.98
CA ARG A 484 -3.83 2.51 3.11
C ARG A 484 -4.93 1.49 3.48
N SER A 485 -6.15 1.86 3.14
CA SER A 485 -7.37 1.12 3.45
C SER A 485 -8.49 1.44 2.45
N THR A 486 -8.95 2.69 2.47
CA THR A 486 -10.05 3.17 1.61
C THR A 486 -9.56 3.46 0.19
N SER A 487 -8.28 3.77 0.03
CA SER A 487 -7.55 3.91 -1.25
C SER A 487 -6.17 3.27 -1.15
N VAL A 488 -5.51 3.07 -2.30
CA VAL A 488 -4.23 2.38 -2.41
C VAL A 488 -3.09 3.15 -3.09
#